data_AF-A0A961U2G0-F1
#
_entry.id   AF-A0A961U2G0-F1
#
_cell.length_a   1.000
_cell.length_b   1.000
_cell.length_c   1.000
_cell.angle_alpha   90.00
_cell.angle_beta   90.00
_cell.angle_gamma   90.00
#
_symmetry.space_group_name_H-M   'P 1'
#
loop_
_entity.id
_entity.type
_entity.pdbx_description
1 polymer ?
#
loop_
_entity_poly.entity_id
_entity_poly.type
_entity_poly.pdbx_seq_one_letter_code
_entity_poly.pdbx_strand_id
1 'polypeptide(L)'
;MKEELFLYREFESECLRIMVPKGFDSGDRTTYSFMAALQLGLRKRFGGKVDHLRFETMDESGGSDHAGKTYILIYDSVPGGTGYLQQLLAGDADTLGEVIAAAHAVLKDCSCQNLPDTDGCYQCVFQHRQGRKRRHISRHAALEILEELVTGQFQRKQVDCLSEIYISSAFGSELERRFLPALKALGGQLDTESSRLPVVHVSQDIKAGKTAYLLDVGGNKYWVDQQVPIEDPRTGLTLCQPDFVISATRSASAMKPIAVFVDGWQFHQKCLPDDARKRTALMLRGEYRVWSVTHEDIEAALKQQAGTDLESPLSIVSTTAGKAIPIDRLPPIAGMEVRGNAIGLLLRLLGSTDGQMGDPLMALQSAGKHLLMRSVIRSQDVTVEQEARAKNVFSTLPPWLTEGVKPVHLQSPSNQGVQWVGKATVQYMSAALGEGPNMAGALVLDDRQSETDPKSLRIPWRHWLRLSNLLQATTGVALLTERILGKHQLHDLPSGSKPAGSTVSEHWNRILDESEFVDRLQSGMVFLANAGTPVPSEVGAEIEDQSGYRMAEVLWEPAKLVVLTGGQRDTADVWRAIGYRVVEALDEWWLEVQALLGEQ
;
A
#
# COMPACT_ATOMS: atom_id res chain seq x y z
N MET A 1 17.23 -28.37 37.35
CA MET A 1 17.77 -27.07 36.90
C MET A 1 19.25 -27.05 37.27
N LYS A 2 20.16 -26.78 36.33
CA LYS A 2 21.55 -26.50 36.70
C LYS A 2 21.57 -25.05 37.20
N GLU A 3 22.01 -24.85 38.43
CA GLU A 3 22.35 -23.51 38.93
C GLU A 3 23.63 -23.07 38.22
N GLU A 4 23.52 -22.08 37.34
CA GLU A 4 24.67 -21.46 36.71
C GLU A 4 25.13 -20.28 37.57
N LEU A 5 26.33 -20.40 38.14
CA LEU A 5 26.98 -19.34 38.90
C LEU A 5 27.70 -18.40 37.90
N PHE A 6 27.22 -17.17 37.78
CA PHE A 6 27.87 -16.13 36.99
C PHE A 6 28.73 -15.24 37.89
N LEU A 7 30.04 -15.24 37.67
CA LEU A 7 30.95 -14.24 38.23
C LEU A 7 31.06 -13.09 37.23
N TYR A 8 30.61 -11.90 37.61
CA TYR A 8 30.72 -10.71 36.78
C TYR A 8 31.36 -9.56 37.56
N ARG A 9 31.89 -8.60 36.80
CA ARG A 9 32.40 -7.32 37.30
C ARG A 9 31.58 -6.22 36.64
N GLU A 10 31.00 -5.36 37.45
CA GLU A 10 30.23 -4.20 37.02
C GLU A 10 31.09 -2.93 37.12
N PHE A 11 30.93 -2.03 36.16
CA PHE A 11 31.56 -0.71 36.17
C PHE A 11 30.65 0.27 35.45
N GLU A 12 30.50 1.45 36.03
CA GLU A 12 29.79 2.57 35.41
C GLU A 12 30.71 3.25 34.40
N SER A 13 30.17 3.53 33.21
CA SER A 13 30.91 4.16 32.13
C SER A 13 29.95 4.86 31.15
N GLU A 14 30.51 5.68 30.29
CA GLU A 14 29.77 6.36 29.23
C GLU A 14 29.32 5.35 28.16
N CYS A 15 28.08 5.51 27.69
CA CYS A 15 27.50 4.71 26.62
C CYS A 15 26.66 5.60 25.71
N LEU A 16 26.82 5.41 24.40
CA LEU A 16 26.01 6.01 23.35
C LEU A 16 25.28 4.91 22.60
N ARG A 17 23.97 5.06 22.46
CA ARG A 17 23.14 4.17 21.66
C ARG A 17 22.75 4.88 20.37
N ILE A 18 23.22 4.35 19.23
CA ILE A 18 22.89 4.87 17.90
C ILE A 18 21.92 3.88 17.25
N MET A 19 20.72 4.35 16.92
CA MET A 19 19.78 3.57 16.13
C MET A 19 20.26 3.52 14.67
N VAL A 20 20.34 2.31 14.09
CA VAL A 20 20.79 2.15 12.70
C VAL A 20 19.71 2.69 11.76
N PRO A 21 20.02 3.63 10.85
CA PRO A 21 19.08 4.05 9.82
C PRO A 21 18.66 2.85 8.96
N LYS A 22 17.35 2.63 8.82
CA LYS A 22 16.84 1.56 7.94
C LYS A 22 16.58 2.13 6.55
N GLY A 23 17.49 1.86 5.62
CA GLY A 23 17.25 2.00 4.18
C GLY A 23 16.62 0.73 3.57
N PHE A 24 16.44 0.72 2.24
CA PHE A 24 15.85 -0.39 1.46
C PHE A 24 16.60 -1.73 1.57
N ASP A 25 17.85 -1.77 2.09
CA ASP A 25 18.66 -2.97 2.35
C ASP A 25 18.89 -3.20 3.86
N SER A 26 17.86 -3.07 4.70
CA SER A 26 18.00 -3.25 6.15
C SER A 26 18.35 -4.69 6.53
N GLY A 27 19.42 -4.89 7.30
CA GLY A 27 19.89 -6.20 7.78
C GLY A 27 21.34 -6.15 8.31
N ASP A 28 21.94 -7.33 8.58
CA ASP A 28 23.34 -7.45 9.04
C ASP A 28 24.32 -6.66 8.16
N ARG A 29 24.08 -6.63 6.84
CA ARG A 29 24.94 -5.91 5.90
C ARG A 29 25.01 -4.42 6.21
N THR A 30 23.86 -3.77 6.31
CA THR A 30 23.72 -2.36 6.65
C THR A 30 24.27 -2.04 8.03
N THR A 31 23.88 -2.83 9.05
CA THR A 31 24.34 -2.64 10.43
C THR A 31 25.86 -2.71 10.56
N TYR A 32 26.47 -3.77 10.02
CA TYR A 32 27.92 -3.95 10.15
C TYR A 32 28.73 -3.00 9.25
N SER A 33 28.20 -2.62 8.09
CA SER A 33 28.83 -1.62 7.21
C SER A 33 28.83 -0.24 7.85
N PHE A 34 27.69 0.19 8.41
CA PHE A 34 27.57 1.47 9.12
C PHE A 34 28.44 1.51 10.38
N MET A 35 28.40 0.46 11.20
CA MET A 35 29.25 0.32 12.39
C MET A 35 30.74 0.41 12.05
N ALA A 36 31.18 -0.26 10.97
CA ALA A 36 32.58 -0.21 10.53
C ALA A 36 32.99 1.19 10.06
N ALA A 37 32.09 1.92 9.40
CA ALA A 37 32.33 3.27 8.93
C ALA A 37 32.38 4.29 10.08
N LEU A 38 31.52 4.17 11.10
CA LEU A 38 31.59 4.98 12.31
C LEU A 38 32.93 4.81 13.03
N GLN A 39 33.40 3.57 13.18
CA GLN A 39 34.71 3.28 13.76
C GLN A 39 35.86 3.91 12.97
N LEU A 40 35.77 3.91 11.63
CA LEU A 40 36.73 4.57 10.76
C LEU A 40 36.73 6.10 10.99
N GLY A 41 35.55 6.72 11.01
CA GLY A 41 35.39 8.16 11.24
C GLY A 41 35.98 8.60 12.59
N LEU A 42 35.72 7.85 13.66
CA LEU A 42 36.25 8.14 14.99
C LEU A 42 37.77 8.09 15.04
N ARG A 43 38.38 7.07 14.41
CA ARG A 43 39.85 7.00 14.28
C ARG A 43 40.42 8.20 13.54
N LYS A 44 39.73 8.66 12.49
CA LYS A 44 40.17 9.81 11.68
C LYS A 44 40.02 11.13 12.42
N ARG A 45 38.91 11.34 13.13
CA ARG A 45 38.66 12.60 13.84
C ARG A 45 39.56 12.77 15.06
N PHE A 46 39.70 11.73 15.88
CA PHE A 46 40.39 11.85 17.17
C PHE A 46 41.89 11.56 17.10
N GLY A 47 42.41 11.00 15.99
CA GLY A 47 43.85 10.82 15.76
C GLY A 47 44.59 9.91 16.77
N GLY A 48 43.88 9.33 17.73
CA GLY A 48 44.41 8.53 18.84
C GLY A 48 43.87 7.10 18.88
N LYS A 49 44.33 6.31 19.87
CA LYS A 49 43.85 4.94 20.11
C LYS A 49 42.45 4.96 20.74
N VAL A 50 41.42 4.96 19.89
CA VAL A 50 40.01 4.71 20.27
C VAL A 50 39.73 3.24 20.61
N ASP A 51 40.76 2.45 20.95
CA ASP A 51 40.65 1.01 21.27
C ASP A 51 39.85 0.75 22.55
N HIS A 52 39.67 1.79 23.39
CA HIS A 52 38.85 1.76 24.59
C HIS A 52 37.35 1.86 24.28
N LEU A 53 36.96 2.42 23.12
CA LEU A 53 35.57 2.44 22.67
C LEU A 53 35.19 1.07 22.09
N ARG A 54 34.18 0.45 22.68
CA ARG A 54 33.65 -0.85 22.28
C ARG A 54 32.33 -0.65 21.54
N PHE A 55 32.11 -1.52 20.56
CA PHE A 55 30.95 -1.47 19.68
C PHE A 55 30.25 -2.81 19.73
N GLU A 56 28.98 -2.80 20.08
CA GLU A 56 28.13 -3.98 20.09
C GLU A 56 26.81 -3.68 19.38
N THR A 57 26.20 -4.73 18.85
CA THR A 57 24.86 -4.65 18.25
C THR A 57 23.84 -5.09 19.28
N MET A 58 22.74 -4.36 19.39
CA MET A 58 21.60 -4.70 20.23
C MET A 58 20.34 -4.69 19.40
N ASP A 59 19.57 -5.77 19.49
CA ASP A 59 18.24 -5.87 18.90
C ASP A 59 17.19 -5.79 20.01
N GLU A 60 16.23 -4.88 19.89
CA GLU A 60 15.05 -4.87 20.75
C GLU A 60 14.04 -5.89 20.20
N SER A 61 14.01 -7.07 20.84
CA SER A 61 13.03 -8.13 20.57
C SER A 61 12.00 -8.16 21.70
N GLY A 62 10.79 -7.67 21.43
CA GLY A 62 9.68 -7.63 22.39
C GLY A 62 8.36 -7.25 21.73
N GLY A 63 7.23 -7.70 22.29
CA GLY A 63 5.88 -7.49 21.76
C GLY A 63 5.29 -6.08 21.96
N SER A 64 6.11 -5.04 21.86
CA SER A 64 5.69 -3.64 21.87
C SER A 64 6.08 -2.94 20.56
N ASP A 65 5.62 -1.70 20.36
CA ASP A 65 5.83 -0.83 19.19
C ASP A 65 7.30 -0.56 18.78
N HIS A 66 8.28 -1.25 19.38
CA HIS A 66 9.72 -1.18 19.06
C HIS A 66 10.32 -2.48 18.51
N ALA A 67 9.49 -3.48 18.23
CA ALA A 67 9.92 -4.70 17.60
C ALA A 67 10.70 -4.42 16.29
N GLY A 68 11.96 -4.85 16.25
CA GLY A 68 12.81 -4.79 15.06
C GLY A 68 13.68 -3.52 14.93
N LYS A 69 13.86 -2.71 15.97
CA LYS A 69 14.92 -1.69 15.99
C LYS A 69 16.28 -2.36 16.27
N THR A 70 17.26 -2.09 15.42
CA THR A 70 18.66 -2.50 15.62
C THR A 70 19.47 -1.28 16.01
N TYR A 71 20.26 -1.43 17.07
CA TYR A 71 21.09 -0.37 17.63
C TYR A 71 22.56 -0.78 17.58
N ILE A 72 23.41 0.23 17.40
CA ILE A 72 24.85 0.15 17.68
C ILE A 72 25.06 0.82 19.04
N LEU A 73 25.48 0.02 20.02
CA LEU A 73 25.95 0.48 21.31
C LEU A 73 27.43 0.78 21.21
N ILE A 74 27.81 2.01 21.56
CA ILE A 74 29.19 2.44 21.70
C ILE A 74 29.41 2.74 23.17
N TYR A 75 30.29 2.01 23.84
CA TYR A 75 30.58 2.26 25.26
C TYR A 75 32.07 2.33 25.51
N ASP A 76 32.45 3.11 26.51
CA ASP A 76 33.84 3.21 26.92
C ASP A 76 34.18 2.09 27.92
N SER A 77 35.25 1.34 27.62
CA SER A 77 35.73 0.28 28.52
C SER A 77 36.59 0.78 29.68
N VAL A 78 36.91 2.08 29.75
CA VAL A 78 37.57 2.70 30.90
C VAL A 78 36.52 3.06 31.97
N PRO A 79 36.65 2.62 33.22
CA PRO A 79 35.72 3.00 34.29
C PRO A 79 35.62 4.52 34.46
N GLY A 80 34.39 5.04 34.53
CA GLY A 80 34.10 6.47 34.59
C GLY A 80 34.11 7.19 33.23
N GLY A 81 34.49 6.51 32.13
CA GLY A 81 34.58 7.07 30.79
C GLY A 81 35.81 7.96 30.57
N THR A 82 36.19 8.13 29.30
CA THR A 82 37.28 9.02 28.88
C THR A 82 36.79 10.39 28.44
N GLY A 83 35.47 10.62 28.36
CA GLY A 83 34.85 11.84 27.85
C GLY A 83 34.72 11.89 26.33
N TYR A 84 35.20 10.85 25.61
CA TYR A 84 35.12 10.79 24.15
C TYR A 84 33.66 10.76 23.66
N LEU A 85 32.78 10.03 24.34
CA LEU A 85 31.37 9.92 23.94
C LEU A 85 30.62 11.22 24.25
N GLN A 86 30.96 11.89 25.34
CA GLN A 86 30.46 13.23 25.64
C GLN A 86 30.89 14.24 24.58
N GLN A 87 32.16 14.23 24.17
CA GLN A 87 32.69 15.10 23.12
C GLN A 87 32.06 14.80 21.75
N LEU A 88 31.75 13.52 21.47
CA LEU A 88 31.08 13.11 20.24
C LEU A 88 29.68 13.74 20.09
N LEU A 89 29.00 14.01 21.22
CA LEU A 89 27.70 14.68 21.27
C LEU A 89 27.78 16.20 21.46
N ALA A 90 28.98 16.78 21.54
CA ALA A 90 29.16 18.22 21.71
C ALA A 90 28.63 19.02 20.51
N GLY A 91 28.22 20.27 20.75
CA GLY A 91 27.71 21.17 19.71
C GLY A 91 26.44 20.64 19.06
N ASP A 92 25.48 20.13 19.84
CA ASP A 92 24.27 19.48 19.30
C ASP A 92 24.60 18.37 18.29
N ALA A 93 25.58 17.52 18.64
CA ALA A 93 26.14 16.45 17.81
C ALA A 93 26.85 16.89 16.51
N ASP A 94 27.33 18.14 16.41
CA ASP A 94 28.20 18.58 15.32
C ASP A 94 29.44 17.69 15.16
N THR A 95 30.07 17.30 16.28
CA THR A 95 31.24 16.41 16.27
C THR A 95 30.91 15.04 15.64
N LEU A 96 29.70 14.51 15.86
CA LEU A 96 29.25 13.28 15.21
C LEU A 96 29.09 13.48 13.70
N GLY A 97 28.54 14.63 13.28
CA GLY A 97 28.47 15.02 11.87
C GLY A 97 29.85 15.05 11.20
N GLU A 98 30.84 15.65 11.86
CA GLU A 98 32.23 15.66 11.37
C GLU A 98 32.84 14.26 11.28
N VAL A 99 32.54 13.38 12.24
CA VAL A 99 32.98 11.97 12.23
C VAL A 99 32.39 11.22 11.03
N ILE A 100 31.09 11.41 10.76
CA ILE A 100 30.39 10.83 9.61
C ILE A 100 31.00 11.36 8.30
N ALA A 101 31.21 12.67 8.19
CA ALA A 101 31.83 13.31 7.02
C ALA A 101 33.26 12.82 6.78
N ALA A 102 34.05 12.66 7.84
CA ALA A 102 35.41 12.12 7.74
C ALA A 102 35.42 10.66 7.27
N ALA A 103 34.48 9.83 7.75
CA ALA A 103 34.33 8.46 7.26
C ALA A 103 33.94 8.43 5.78
N HIS A 104 32.96 9.26 5.40
CA HIS A 104 32.46 9.38 4.03
C HIS A 104 33.57 9.73 3.04
N ALA A 105 34.35 10.77 3.33
CA ALA A 105 35.48 11.19 2.50
C ALA A 105 36.50 10.05 2.28
N VAL A 106 36.84 9.31 3.34
CA VAL A 106 37.80 8.19 3.23
C VAL A 106 37.25 7.04 2.39
N LEU A 107 35.97 6.70 2.53
CA LEU A 107 35.35 5.62 1.74
C LEU A 107 35.20 6.01 0.26
N LYS A 108 34.89 7.28 -0.01
CA LYS A 108 34.68 7.86 -1.35
C LYS A 108 35.99 7.96 -2.12
N ASP A 109 37.06 8.40 -1.47
CA ASP A 109 38.36 8.61 -2.10
C ASP A 109 39.28 7.38 -2.06
N CYS A 110 38.81 6.26 -1.49
CA CYS A 110 39.63 5.07 -1.37
C CYS A 110 39.97 4.48 -2.74
N SER A 111 41.25 4.20 -2.99
CA SER A 111 41.76 3.59 -4.22
C SER A 111 41.13 2.24 -4.55
N CYS A 112 40.58 1.52 -3.56
CA CYS A 112 39.90 0.24 -3.79
C CYS A 112 38.63 0.38 -4.64
N GLN A 113 38.10 1.59 -4.83
CA GLN A 113 36.97 1.84 -5.73
C GLN A 113 37.25 1.47 -7.19
N ASN A 114 38.53 1.52 -7.59
CA ASN A 114 38.95 1.25 -8.97
C ASN A 114 39.32 -0.23 -9.20
N LEU A 115 39.23 -1.07 -8.16
CA LEU A 115 39.55 -2.49 -8.25
C LEU A 115 38.29 -3.29 -8.56
N PRO A 116 38.27 -4.11 -9.64
CA PRO A 116 37.16 -5.01 -9.93
C PRO A 116 36.85 -5.93 -8.74
N ASP A 117 35.57 -6.24 -8.55
CA ASP A 117 35.06 -7.18 -7.53
C ASP A 117 35.48 -6.88 -6.08
N THR A 118 35.85 -5.62 -5.79
CA THR A 118 36.33 -5.19 -4.46
C THR A 118 35.34 -4.24 -3.79
N ASP A 119 34.64 -4.73 -2.77
CA ASP A 119 33.66 -3.96 -2.00
C ASP A 119 34.18 -3.51 -0.60
N GLY A 120 35.44 -3.05 -0.58
CA GLY A 120 36.11 -2.57 0.63
C GLY A 120 37.52 -3.12 0.80
N CYS A 121 38.33 -2.46 1.65
CA CYS A 121 39.67 -2.90 1.99
C CYS A 121 40.04 -2.51 3.43
N TYR A 122 41.20 -2.98 3.93
CA TYR A 122 41.69 -2.66 5.27
C TYR A 122 42.16 -1.20 5.45
N GLN A 123 42.32 -0.45 4.35
CA GLN A 123 42.64 0.97 4.39
C GLN A 123 41.39 1.86 4.52
N CYS A 124 40.20 1.30 4.23
CA CYS A 124 38.93 2.01 4.34
C CYS A 124 38.01 1.35 5.38
N VAL A 125 37.17 0.39 4.98
CA VAL A 125 36.06 -0.12 5.81
C VAL A 125 36.40 -1.38 6.61
N PHE A 126 37.39 -2.19 6.20
CA PHE A 126 37.72 -3.44 6.90
C PHE A 126 38.66 -3.24 8.08
N GLN A 127 38.52 -4.09 9.10
CA GLN A 127 39.38 -4.11 10.27
C GLN A 127 39.92 -5.51 10.58
N HIS A 128 41.14 -5.59 11.09
CA HIS A 128 41.84 -6.86 11.37
C HIS A 128 41.13 -7.77 12.38
N ARG A 129 40.25 -7.25 13.25
CA ARG A 129 39.56 -8.02 14.30
C ARG A 129 38.14 -8.51 13.94
N GLN A 130 37.65 -8.29 12.72
CA GLN A 130 36.24 -8.54 12.34
C GLN A 130 36.00 -9.81 11.49
N GLY A 131 36.87 -10.81 11.57
CA GLY A 131 36.92 -11.95 10.64
C GLY A 131 35.59 -12.67 10.33
N ARG A 132 34.71 -12.87 11.34
CA ARG A 132 33.39 -13.51 11.13
C ARG A 132 32.32 -12.58 10.55
N LYS A 133 32.38 -11.29 10.87
CA LYS A 133 31.41 -10.26 10.46
C LYS A 133 31.78 -9.63 9.10
N ARG A 134 33.02 -9.82 8.63
CA ARG A 134 33.54 -9.28 7.35
C ARG A 134 32.65 -9.58 6.14
N ARG A 135 32.01 -10.76 6.09
CA ARG A 135 31.10 -11.14 5.01
C ARG A 135 29.90 -10.20 4.85
N HIS A 136 29.57 -9.43 5.88
CA HIS A 136 28.47 -8.48 5.90
C HIS A 136 28.95 -7.04 5.70
N ILE A 137 30.26 -6.77 5.66
CA ILE A 137 30.77 -5.39 5.55
C ILE A 137 30.96 -5.06 4.08
N SER A 138 30.34 -3.96 3.66
CA SER A 138 30.36 -3.44 2.29
C SER A 138 30.73 -1.95 2.31
N ARG A 139 31.70 -1.57 1.47
CA ARG A 139 32.02 -0.16 1.24
C ARG A 139 30.84 0.57 0.60
N HIS A 140 30.18 -0.04 -0.39
CA HIS A 140 29.04 0.60 -1.06
C HIS A 140 27.87 0.83 -0.11
N ALA A 141 27.50 -0.17 0.71
CA ALA A 141 26.40 -0.01 1.68
C ALA A 141 26.73 1.06 2.74
N ALA A 142 27.99 1.13 3.19
CA ALA A 142 28.42 2.20 4.09
C ALA A 142 28.36 3.58 3.41
N LEU A 143 28.79 3.70 2.15
CA LEU A 143 28.75 4.95 1.40
C LEU A 143 27.34 5.46 1.18
N GLU A 144 26.39 4.58 0.85
CA GLU A 144 24.99 4.95 0.63
C GLU A 144 24.41 5.66 1.86
N ILE A 145 24.59 5.06 3.05
CA ILE A 145 24.10 5.62 4.31
C ILE A 145 24.82 6.94 4.66
N LEU A 146 26.15 6.97 4.51
CA LEU A 146 26.93 8.15 4.87
C LEU A 146 26.70 9.32 3.91
N GLU A 147 26.55 9.08 2.60
CA GLU A 147 26.26 10.13 1.63
C GLU A 147 24.92 10.78 1.94
N GLU A 148 23.89 9.99 2.28
CA GLU A 148 22.60 10.51 2.72
C GLU A 148 22.75 11.38 3.97
N LEU A 149 23.46 10.91 4.99
CA LEU A 149 23.70 11.64 6.24
C LEU A 149 24.53 12.92 6.08
N VAL A 150 25.43 12.98 5.10
CA VAL A 150 26.31 14.14 4.85
C VAL A 150 25.65 15.17 3.93
N THR A 151 24.91 14.73 2.92
CA THR A 151 24.33 15.61 1.89
C THR A 151 22.90 16.04 2.21
N GLY A 152 22.19 15.28 3.05
CA GLY A 152 20.82 15.59 3.42
C GLY A 152 20.72 16.87 4.25
N GLN A 153 19.68 17.66 3.96
CA GLN A 153 19.34 18.85 4.74
C GLN A 153 18.53 18.43 5.97
N PHE A 154 19.21 17.92 7.00
CA PHE A 154 18.55 17.48 8.23
C PHE A 154 18.40 18.61 9.25
N GLN A 155 17.23 18.70 9.87
CA GLN A 155 17.04 19.46 11.10
C GLN A 155 17.29 18.55 12.30
N ARG A 156 18.02 19.04 13.30
CA ARG A 156 18.25 18.32 14.55
C ARG A 156 17.19 18.71 15.57
N LYS A 157 16.63 17.72 16.25
CA LYS A 157 15.63 17.91 17.30
C LYS A 157 15.91 16.96 18.45
N GLN A 158 15.94 17.49 19.67
CA GLN A 158 16.03 16.68 20.87
C GLN A 158 14.69 15.94 21.11
N VAL A 159 14.79 14.67 21.47
CA VAL A 159 13.66 13.80 21.84
C VAL A 159 13.91 13.20 23.22
N ASP A 160 12.84 12.88 23.95
CA ASP A 160 12.98 12.41 25.33
C ASP A 160 13.48 10.96 25.39
N CYS A 161 13.17 10.15 24.37
CA CYS A 161 13.73 8.81 24.26
C CYS A 161 13.81 8.30 22.81
N LEU A 162 14.80 7.42 22.52
CA LEU A 162 14.94 6.73 21.22
C LEU A 162 13.74 5.83 20.87
N SER A 163 12.92 5.51 21.87
CA SER A 163 11.59 4.92 21.67
C SER A 163 10.69 5.79 20.78
N GLU A 164 10.75 7.10 20.98
CA GLU A 164 9.91 8.11 20.33
C GLU A 164 10.37 8.42 18.90
N ILE A 165 11.62 8.07 18.54
CA ILE A 165 12.09 8.19 17.17
C ILE A 165 11.41 7.10 16.32
N TYR A 166 10.36 7.54 15.64
CA TYR A 166 9.65 6.82 14.61
C TYR A 166 10.50 6.80 13.32
N ILE A 167 11.28 5.73 13.09
CA ILE A 167 11.77 5.41 11.73
C ILE A 167 10.55 4.89 10.97
N SER A 168 9.94 5.73 10.13
CA SER A 168 8.79 5.41 9.27
C SER A 168 7.94 4.23 9.78
N SER A 169 7.10 4.50 10.78
CA SER A 169 6.08 3.56 11.28
C SER A 169 5.00 3.19 10.27
N ALA A 170 5.09 3.71 9.05
CA ALA A 170 4.08 3.56 8.03
C ALA A 170 4.00 2.12 7.47
N PHE A 171 4.90 1.22 7.89
CA PHE A 171 4.77 -0.22 7.70
C PHE A 171 4.46 -0.86 9.07
N GLY A 172 3.26 -1.44 9.21
CA GLY A 172 2.75 -2.12 10.40
C GLY A 172 3.37 -3.51 10.62
N SER A 173 4.05 -4.09 9.62
CA SER A 173 4.69 -5.40 9.71
C SER A 173 5.94 -5.55 8.81
N GLU A 174 6.74 -6.58 9.11
CA GLU A 174 7.92 -6.94 8.30
C GLU A 174 7.55 -7.34 6.86
N LEU A 175 6.34 -7.87 6.63
CA LEU A 175 5.88 -8.18 5.28
C LEU A 175 5.62 -6.91 4.48
N GLU A 176 5.01 -5.91 5.10
CA GLU A 176 4.73 -4.64 4.45
C GLU A 176 6.03 -3.94 4.04
N ARG A 177 7.07 -3.96 4.89
CA ARG A 177 8.41 -3.41 4.54
C ARG A 177 9.02 -4.06 3.31
N ARG A 178 8.68 -5.32 3.05
CA ARG A 178 9.22 -6.13 1.95
C ARG A 178 8.41 -6.01 0.66
N PHE A 179 7.24 -5.37 0.68
CA PHE A 179 6.35 -5.26 -0.47
C PHE A 179 6.97 -4.42 -1.61
N LEU A 180 7.35 -3.16 -1.37
CA LEU A 180 7.97 -2.31 -2.40
C LEU A 180 9.31 -2.88 -2.92
N PRO A 181 10.22 -3.41 -2.06
CA PRO A 181 11.40 -4.15 -2.52
C PRO A 181 11.06 -5.35 -3.42
N ALA A 182 10.00 -6.10 -3.12
CA ALA A 182 9.57 -7.23 -3.94
C ALA A 182 9.11 -6.79 -5.34
N LEU A 183 8.36 -5.68 -5.44
CA LEU A 183 7.98 -5.09 -6.73
C LEU A 183 9.24 -4.71 -7.54
N LYS A 184 10.20 -4.04 -6.91
CA LYS A 184 11.46 -3.62 -7.54
C LYS A 184 12.32 -4.80 -7.99
N ALA A 185 12.44 -5.83 -7.14
CA ALA A 185 13.26 -7.01 -7.42
C ALA A 185 12.73 -7.81 -8.62
N LEU A 186 11.40 -7.93 -8.74
CA LEU A 186 10.77 -8.66 -9.84
C LEU A 186 10.62 -7.82 -11.12
N GLY A 187 10.64 -6.49 -11.02
CA GLY A 187 10.61 -5.58 -12.17
C GLY A 187 11.72 -5.86 -13.19
N GLY A 188 11.38 -5.89 -14.46
CA GLY A 188 12.32 -6.18 -15.55
C GLY A 188 12.74 -7.65 -15.70
N GLN A 189 12.31 -8.55 -14.81
CA GLN A 189 12.56 -10.00 -14.89
C GLN A 189 11.61 -10.69 -15.89
N LEU A 190 11.86 -11.97 -16.15
CA LEU A 190 10.97 -12.77 -16.99
C LEU A 190 9.76 -13.28 -16.19
N ASP A 191 8.61 -13.26 -16.84
CA ASP A 191 7.35 -13.80 -16.33
C ASP A 191 7.23 -15.31 -16.60
N THR A 192 6.08 -15.91 -16.24
CA THR A 192 5.84 -17.36 -16.42
C THR A 192 5.76 -17.82 -17.87
N GLU A 193 5.72 -16.90 -18.82
CA GLU A 193 5.65 -17.15 -20.27
C GLU A 193 6.91 -16.64 -20.99
N SER A 194 7.99 -16.37 -20.23
CA SER A 194 9.26 -15.82 -20.74
C SER A 194 9.13 -14.43 -21.40
N SER A 195 8.04 -13.69 -21.09
CA SER A 195 7.88 -12.29 -21.43
C SER A 195 8.50 -11.42 -20.34
N ARG A 196 9.06 -10.26 -20.71
CA ARG A 196 9.69 -9.37 -19.73
C ARG A 196 8.62 -8.56 -18.98
N LEU A 197 8.64 -8.62 -17.65
CA LEU A 197 7.85 -7.74 -16.79
C LEU A 197 8.32 -6.29 -16.93
N PRO A 198 7.42 -5.30 -16.74
CA PRO A 198 7.80 -3.89 -16.80
C PRO A 198 8.92 -3.57 -15.81
N VAL A 199 9.80 -2.65 -16.18
CA VAL A 199 10.83 -2.14 -15.28
C VAL A 199 10.16 -1.31 -14.19
N VAL A 200 10.63 -1.47 -12.95
CA VAL A 200 10.05 -0.83 -11.77
C VAL A 200 11.04 0.13 -11.14
N HIS A 201 10.62 1.37 -10.90
CA HIS A 201 11.33 2.31 -10.04
C HIS A 201 10.42 2.77 -8.91
N VAL A 202 11.00 2.94 -7.73
CA VAL A 202 10.30 3.45 -6.54
C VAL A 202 11.12 4.61 -6.02
N SER A 203 10.50 5.77 -5.90
CA SER A 203 11.07 6.94 -5.22
C SER A 203 10.15 7.38 -4.09
N GLN A 204 10.72 8.02 -3.08
CA GLN A 204 9.93 8.74 -2.07
C GLN A 204 9.63 10.13 -2.58
N ASP A 205 8.44 10.62 -2.24
CA ASP A 205 7.98 11.97 -2.57
C ASP A 205 7.00 12.46 -1.49
N ILE A 206 6.49 13.67 -1.63
CA ILE A 206 5.52 14.28 -0.71
C ILE A 206 4.18 14.43 -1.41
N LYS A 207 3.14 13.80 -0.86
CA LYS A 207 1.75 13.94 -1.30
C LYS A 207 0.90 14.43 -0.13
N ALA A 208 0.18 15.55 -0.32
CA ALA A 208 -0.63 16.18 0.73
C ALA A 208 0.12 16.38 2.06
N GLY A 209 1.38 16.83 2.00
CA GLY A 209 2.24 17.08 3.16
C GLY A 209 2.70 15.82 3.91
N LYS A 210 2.43 14.61 3.39
CA LYS A 210 2.85 13.32 3.95
C LYS A 210 3.83 12.63 3.01
N THR A 211 4.74 11.84 3.59
CA THR A 211 5.61 10.95 2.81
C THR A 211 4.76 9.92 2.09
N ALA A 212 4.88 9.88 0.77
CA ALA A 212 4.28 8.87 -0.09
C ALA A 212 5.37 8.29 -0.99
N TYR A 213 5.07 7.17 -1.65
CA TYR A 213 5.96 6.62 -2.67
C TYR A 213 5.39 6.87 -4.05
N LEU A 214 6.27 7.20 -4.98
CA LEU A 214 5.97 7.24 -6.39
C LEU A 214 6.48 5.93 -7.01
N LEU A 215 5.56 5.14 -7.54
CA LEU A 215 5.81 3.86 -8.20
C LEU A 215 5.74 4.05 -9.72
N ASP A 216 6.86 3.84 -10.40
CA ASP A 216 6.96 3.84 -11.87
C ASP A 216 7.01 2.39 -12.37
N VAL A 217 6.01 1.97 -13.15
CA VAL A 217 5.90 0.63 -13.73
C VAL A 217 5.81 0.75 -15.24
N GLY A 218 6.93 0.49 -15.93
CA GLY A 218 6.97 0.56 -17.40
C GLY A 218 6.61 1.93 -17.97
N GLY A 219 6.90 3.01 -17.24
CA GLY A 219 6.55 4.39 -17.62
C GLY A 219 5.24 4.91 -17.04
N ASN A 220 4.40 4.04 -16.46
CA ASN A 220 3.18 4.45 -15.76
C ASN A 220 3.50 4.82 -14.31
N LYS A 221 3.05 6.00 -13.86
CA LYS A 221 3.32 6.51 -12.51
C LYS A 221 2.09 6.45 -11.61
N TYR A 222 2.28 5.87 -10.43
CA TYR A 222 1.25 5.69 -9.41
C TYR A 222 1.71 6.23 -8.06
N TRP A 223 0.78 6.81 -7.31
CA TRP A 223 0.97 7.08 -5.89
C TRP A 223 0.78 5.79 -5.11
N VAL A 224 1.66 5.54 -4.14
CA VAL A 224 1.51 4.46 -3.16
C VAL A 224 1.52 5.08 -1.77
N ASP A 225 0.33 5.19 -1.21
CA ASP A 225 0.07 5.69 0.13
C ASP A 225 0.04 4.52 1.11
N GLN A 226 0.55 4.71 2.32
CA GLN A 226 0.59 3.66 3.34
C GLN A 226 -0.51 3.86 4.37
N GLN A 227 -1.05 2.74 4.89
CA GLN A 227 -1.94 2.74 6.06
C GLN A 227 -3.13 3.72 5.93
N VAL A 228 -3.72 3.84 4.74
CA VAL A 228 -4.80 4.79 4.48
C VAL A 228 -6.11 4.25 5.07
N PRO A 229 -6.74 4.91 6.06
CA PRO A 229 -8.06 4.51 6.52
C PRO A 229 -9.07 4.75 5.40
N ILE A 230 -9.83 3.72 5.03
CA ILE A 230 -10.96 3.82 4.13
C ILE A 230 -12.22 3.92 4.99
N GLU A 231 -12.92 5.05 4.89
CA GLU A 231 -14.13 5.34 5.66
C GLU A 231 -15.40 5.08 4.84
N ASP A 232 -16.51 4.77 5.52
CA ASP A 232 -17.82 4.78 4.90
C ASP A 232 -18.29 6.24 4.80
N PRO A 233 -18.45 6.81 3.59
CA PRO A 233 -18.84 8.22 3.44
C PRO A 233 -20.18 8.56 4.12
N ARG A 234 -21.04 7.57 4.32
CA ARG A 234 -22.37 7.76 4.93
C ARG A 234 -22.34 7.80 6.45
N THR A 235 -21.40 7.09 7.08
CA THR A 235 -21.36 6.93 8.54
C THR A 235 -20.14 7.58 9.17
N GLY A 236 -19.13 7.94 8.37
CA GLY A 236 -17.83 8.43 8.85
C GLY A 236 -16.99 7.37 9.57
N LEU A 237 -17.44 6.11 9.63
CA LEU A 237 -16.72 5.03 10.29
C LEU A 237 -15.68 4.42 9.36
N THR A 238 -14.49 4.15 9.89
CA THR A 238 -13.45 3.41 9.16
C THR A 238 -13.92 1.98 8.86
N LEU A 239 -14.06 1.67 7.57
CA LEU A 239 -14.39 0.33 7.07
C LEU A 239 -13.20 -0.63 7.22
N CYS A 240 -12.02 -0.16 6.79
CA CYS A 240 -10.77 -0.89 6.89
C CYS A 240 -9.58 0.03 6.63
N GLN A 241 -8.40 -0.46 6.95
CA GLN A 241 -7.14 0.20 6.67
C GLN A 241 -6.24 -0.79 5.92
N PRO A 242 -6.20 -0.76 4.57
CA PRO A 242 -5.22 -1.53 3.81
C PRO A 242 -3.79 -1.07 4.12
N ASP A 243 -2.83 -1.96 3.89
CA ASP A 243 -1.42 -1.67 4.10
C ASP A 243 -0.91 -0.62 3.12
N PHE A 244 -1.37 -0.70 1.87
CA PHE A 244 -1.09 0.29 0.83
C PHE A 244 -2.32 0.63 0.01
N VAL A 245 -2.37 1.85 -0.50
CA VAL A 245 -3.30 2.25 -1.56
C VAL A 245 -2.50 2.71 -2.76
N ILE A 246 -2.63 1.98 -3.88
CA ILE A 246 -2.06 2.38 -5.17
C ILE A 246 -3.11 3.19 -5.92
N SER A 247 -2.82 4.45 -6.20
CA SER A 247 -3.73 5.37 -6.90
C SER A 247 -3.06 6.03 -8.10
N ALA A 248 -3.87 6.53 -9.03
CA ALA A 248 -3.36 7.29 -10.15
C ALA A 248 -2.70 8.59 -9.68
N THR A 249 -1.67 9.05 -10.39
CA THR A 249 -1.04 10.35 -10.15
C THR A 249 -1.88 11.53 -10.64
N ARG A 250 -2.80 11.29 -11.58
CA ARG A 250 -3.71 12.29 -12.14
C ARG A 250 -5.12 12.13 -11.59
N SER A 251 -5.75 13.26 -11.25
CA SER A 251 -7.10 13.31 -10.71
C SER A 251 -8.17 12.82 -11.69
N ALA A 252 -8.02 13.10 -12.99
CA ALA A 252 -8.97 12.71 -14.04
C ALA A 252 -8.86 11.23 -14.51
N SER A 253 -8.20 10.35 -13.74
CA SER A 253 -8.05 8.95 -14.12
C SER A 253 -9.30 8.12 -13.83
N ALA A 254 -9.69 7.25 -14.78
CA ALA A 254 -10.73 6.25 -14.55
C ALA A 254 -10.26 5.07 -13.67
N MET A 255 -8.97 5.04 -13.29
CA MET A 255 -8.43 4.02 -12.39
C MET A 255 -9.04 4.13 -11.00
N LYS A 256 -9.67 3.05 -10.57
CA LYS A 256 -10.06 2.89 -9.17
C LYS A 256 -8.82 2.64 -8.31
N PRO A 257 -8.68 3.31 -7.14
CA PRO A 257 -7.58 3.03 -6.23
C PRO A 257 -7.55 1.55 -5.82
N ILE A 258 -6.36 0.98 -5.71
CA ILE A 258 -6.15 -0.41 -5.35
C ILE A 258 -5.75 -0.46 -3.87
N ALA A 259 -6.65 -0.95 -3.03
CA ALA A 259 -6.38 -1.30 -1.64
C ALA A 259 -5.60 -2.62 -1.60
N VAL A 260 -4.31 -2.53 -1.27
CA VAL A 260 -3.40 -3.66 -1.17
C VAL A 260 -3.33 -4.14 0.28
N PHE A 261 -3.58 -5.43 0.46
CA PHE A 261 -3.46 -6.15 1.72
C PHE A 261 -2.30 -7.13 1.64
N VAL A 262 -1.30 -6.97 2.51
CA VAL A 262 -0.09 -7.78 2.60
C VAL A 262 -0.23 -8.72 3.79
N ASP A 263 -0.89 -9.85 3.55
CA ASP A 263 -1.32 -10.72 4.63
C ASP A 263 -0.27 -11.79 4.99
N GLY A 264 0.01 -11.89 6.29
CA GLY A 264 0.74 -13.02 6.88
C GLY A 264 -0.19 -14.04 7.54
N TRP A 265 -0.07 -15.32 7.17
CA TRP A 265 -0.90 -16.40 7.74
C TRP A 265 -0.98 -16.39 9.27
N GLN A 266 0.14 -16.15 9.96
CA GLN A 266 0.22 -16.17 11.42
C GLN A 266 -0.73 -15.17 12.09
N PHE A 267 -0.95 -14.02 11.45
CA PHE A 267 -1.81 -12.94 11.93
C PHE A 267 -3.26 -13.14 11.48
N HIS A 268 -3.47 -13.45 10.19
CA HIS A 268 -4.80 -13.47 9.59
C HIS A 268 -5.64 -14.71 9.88
N GLN A 269 -5.03 -15.84 10.26
CA GLN A 269 -5.75 -17.08 10.58
C GLN A 269 -6.80 -16.91 11.71
N LYS A 270 -6.70 -15.85 12.52
CA LYS A 270 -7.62 -15.58 13.65
C LYS A 270 -8.76 -14.62 13.30
N CYS A 271 -8.71 -13.95 12.15
CA CYS A 271 -9.64 -12.87 11.77
C CYS A 271 -10.27 -13.06 10.38
N LEU A 272 -10.26 -14.28 9.83
CA LEU A 272 -10.78 -14.59 8.49
C LEU A 272 -12.21 -14.07 8.23
N PRO A 273 -13.18 -14.17 9.18
CA PRO A 273 -14.51 -13.57 9.04
C PRO A 273 -14.51 -12.05 8.81
N ASP A 274 -13.60 -11.33 9.44
CA ASP A 274 -13.54 -9.87 9.37
C ASP A 274 -12.81 -9.44 8.10
N ASP A 275 -11.77 -10.17 7.73
CA ASP A 275 -11.06 -10.01 6.46
C ASP A 275 -11.98 -10.20 5.24
N ALA A 276 -12.85 -11.22 5.29
CA ALA A 276 -13.86 -11.47 4.27
C ALA A 276 -14.86 -10.31 4.17
N ARG A 277 -15.30 -9.77 5.31
CA ARG A 277 -16.25 -8.64 5.36
C ARG A 277 -15.65 -7.35 4.81
N LYS A 278 -14.43 -6.98 5.24
CA LYS A 278 -13.72 -5.78 4.75
C LYS A 278 -13.54 -5.83 3.23
N ARG A 279 -13.03 -6.95 2.71
CA ARG A 279 -12.80 -7.12 1.27
C ARG A 279 -14.09 -7.15 0.47
N THR A 280 -15.13 -7.84 0.95
CA THR A 280 -16.44 -7.85 0.30
C THR A 280 -17.07 -6.46 0.24
N ALA A 281 -16.97 -5.67 1.31
CA ALA A 281 -17.47 -4.31 1.33
C ALA A 281 -16.81 -3.45 0.24
N LEU A 282 -15.47 -3.51 0.12
CA LEU A 282 -14.74 -2.79 -0.93
C LEU A 282 -15.10 -3.28 -2.34
N MET A 283 -15.11 -4.60 -2.56
CA MET A 283 -15.41 -5.19 -3.87
C MET A 283 -16.83 -4.89 -4.35
N LEU A 284 -17.84 -4.95 -3.47
CA LEU A 284 -19.24 -4.72 -3.84
C LEU A 284 -19.60 -3.23 -3.98
N ARG A 285 -18.98 -2.34 -3.19
CA ARG A 285 -19.12 -0.88 -3.37
C ARG A 285 -18.46 -0.44 -4.67
N GLY A 286 -17.35 -1.08 -5.04
CA GLY A 286 -16.66 -0.84 -6.30
C GLY A 286 -15.95 0.51 -6.38
N GLU A 287 -15.78 1.23 -5.26
CA GLU A 287 -14.95 2.44 -5.16
C GLU A 287 -13.45 2.10 -5.19
N TYR A 288 -13.09 0.95 -4.62
CA TYR A 288 -11.74 0.43 -4.57
C TYR A 288 -11.64 -0.92 -5.27
N ARG A 289 -10.45 -1.23 -5.79
CA ARG A 289 -10.04 -2.61 -6.07
C ARG A 289 -9.37 -3.18 -4.84
N VAL A 290 -9.50 -4.48 -4.64
CA VAL A 290 -8.85 -5.22 -3.55
C VAL A 290 -7.73 -6.07 -4.13
N TRP A 291 -6.53 -5.94 -3.60
CA TRP A 291 -5.41 -6.78 -4.02
C TRP A 291 -4.75 -7.42 -2.80
N SER A 292 -4.69 -8.74 -2.75
CA SER A 292 -4.09 -9.46 -1.63
C SER A 292 -2.77 -10.09 -2.03
N VAL A 293 -1.75 -9.94 -1.19
CA VAL A 293 -0.38 -10.44 -1.41
C VAL A 293 0.02 -11.24 -0.19
N THR A 294 0.57 -12.44 -0.37
CA THR A 294 1.04 -13.26 0.76
C THR A 294 2.55 -13.21 0.93
N HIS A 295 3.02 -13.70 2.08
CA HIS A 295 4.45 -13.88 2.33
C HIS A 295 5.17 -14.66 1.21
N GLU A 296 4.56 -15.72 0.70
CA GLU A 296 5.11 -16.54 -0.37
C GLU A 296 5.22 -15.79 -1.71
N ASP A 297 4.27 -14.91 -2.02
CA ASP A 297 4.34 -14.06 -3.21
C ASP A 297 5.53 -13.09 -3.11
N ILE A 298 5.73 -12.49 -1.93
CA ILE A 298 6.87 -11.60 -1.64
C ILE A 298 8.20 -12.38 -1.71
N GLU A 299 8.28 -13.55 -1.10
CA GLU A 299 9.47 -14.41 -1.13
C GLU A 299 9.84 -14.83 -2.56
N ALA A 300 8.84 -15.22 -3.38
CA ALA A 300 9.06 -15.58 -4.78
C ALA A 300 9.56 -14.38 -5.59
N ALA A 301 8.92 -13.21 -5.42
CA ALA A 301 9.30 -11.99 -6.11
C ALA A 301 10.72 -11.52 -5.76
N LEU A 302 11.12 -11.59 -4.48
CA LEU A 302 12.49 -11.27 -4.05
C LEU A 302 13.54 -12.26 -4.58
N LYS A 303 13.14 -13.51 -4.84
CA LYS A 303 13.94 -14.50 -5.57
C LYS A 303 13.86 -14.33 -7.09
N GLN A 304 13.26 -13.25 -7.57
CA GLN A 304 13.08 -12.93 -9.00
C GLN A 304 12.26 -13.98 -9.75
N GLN A 305 11.34 -14.64 -9.04
CA GLN A 305 10.45 -15.66 -9.59
C GLN A 305 9.05 -15.06 -9.72
N ALA A 306 8.51 -15.02 -10.94
CA ALA A 306 7.14 -14.56 -11.20
C ALA A 306 6.07 -15.64 -10.97
N GLY A 307 6.48 -16.89 -10.80
CA GLY A 307 5.59 -18.02 -10.59
C GLY A 307 5.08 -18.14 -9.16
N THR A 308 3.95 -18.82 -9.02
CA THR A 308 3.38 -19.26 -7.73
C THR A 308 3.59 -20.76 -7.54
N ASP A 309 3.68 -21.20 -6.29
CA ASP A 309 3.72 -22.61 -5.86
C ASP A 309 2.32 -23.25 -5.75
N LEU A 310 1.26 -22.45 -5.90
CA LEU A 310 -0.12 -22.94 -5.84
C LEU A 310 -0.53 -23.66 -7.13
N GLU A 311 -1.44 -24.62 -7.00
CA GLU A 311 -2.09 -25.22 -8.16
C GLU A 311 -2.84 -24.17 -9.00
N SER A 312 -3.15 -24.53 -10.25
CA SER A 312 -3.93 -23.68 -11.13
C SER A 312 -5.28 -23.31 -10.50
N PRO A 313 -5.76 -22.05 -10.60
CA PRO A 313 -7.09 -21.68 -10.12
C PRO A 313 -8.21 -22.54 -10.76
N LEU A 314 -7.96 -23.11 -11.95
CA LEU A 314 -8.87 -24.03 -12.62
C LEU A 314 -9.03 -25.37 -11.87
N SER A 315 -8.03 -25.84 -11.10
CA SER A 315 -8.21 -27.06 -10.28
C SER A 315 -9.22 -26.83 -9.15
N ILE A 316 -9.34 -25.60 -8.67
CA ILE A 316 -10.28 -25.20 -7.62
C ILE A 316 -11.70 -25.05 -8.16
N VAL A 317 -11.86 -24.31 -9.26
CA VAL A 317 -13.19 -23.87 -9.71
C VAL A 317 -13.87 -24.82 -10.69
N SER A 318 -13.13 -25.68 -11.38
CA SER A 318 -13.67 -26.41 -12.54
C SER A 318 -14.50 -27.64 -12.16
N THR A 319 -15.76 -27.66 -12.63
CA THR A 319 -16.63 -28.84 -12.58
C THR A 319 -16.43 -29.73 -13.81
N THR A 320 -17.01 -30.94 -13.81
CA THR A 320 -17.04 -31.81 -15.00
C THR A 320 -17.72 -31.12 -16.19
N ALA A 321 -18.87 -30.46 -15.96
CA ALA A 321 -19.58 -29.74 -17.01
C ALA A 321 -18.80 -28.52 -17.52
N GLY A 322 -18.15 -27.78 -16.62
CA GLY A 322 -17.31 -26.65 -16.99
C GLY A 322 -16.07 -27.05 -17.79
N LYS A 323 -15.43 -28.18 -17.46
CA LYS A 323 -14.32 -28.75 -18.26
C LYS A 323 -14.76 -29.12 -19.68
N ALA A 324 -16.02 -29.53 -19.85
CA ALA A 324 -16.59 -29.87 -21.15
C ALA A 324 -16.96 -28.66 -22.02
N ILE A 325 -16.88 -27.42 -21.51
CA ILE A 325 -17.09 -26.22 -22.34
C ILE A 325 -15.94 -26.11 -23.36
N PRO A 326 -16.25 -26.01 -24.66
CA PRO A 326 -15.26 -25.79 -25.71
C PRO A 326 -14.47 -24.49 -25.51
N ILE A 327 -13.17 -24.51 -25.81
CA ILE A 327 -12.27 -23.38 -25.53
C ILE A 327 -12.62 -22.12 -26.34
N ASP A 328 -13.17 -22.28 -27.53
CA ASP A 328 -13.67 -21.21 -28.41
C ASP A 328 -14.93 -20.52 -27.86
N ARG A 329 -15.61 -21.12 -26.87
CA ARG A 329 -16.75 -20.53 -26.16
C ARG A 329 -16.38 -19.89 -24.83
N LEU A 330 -15.09 -19.89 -24.47
CA LEU A 330 -14.61 -19.29 -23.24
C LEU A 330 -13.83 -18.00 -23.55
N PRO A 331 -13.96 -16.96 -22.71
CA PRO A 331 -13.04 -15.83 -22.76
C PRO A 331 -11.59 -16.29 -22.57
N PRO A 332 -10.61 -15.65 -23.21
CA PRO A 332 -9.21 -16.03 -23.06
C PRO A 332 -8.72 -15.82 -21.61
N ILE A 333 -7.77 -16.66 -21.18
CA ILE A 333 -7.05 -16.49 -19.93
C ILE A 333 -5.56 -16.62 -20.25
N ALA A 334 -4.75 -15.64 -19.83
CA ALA A 334 -3.32 -15.67 -20.10
C ALA A 334 -2.56 -16.48 -19.04
N GLY A 335 -1.32 -16.86 -19.35
CA GLY A 335 -0.58 -17.79 -18.49
C GLY A 335 -0.24 -17.22 -17.12
N MET A 336 -0.07 -15.90 -17.02
CA MET A 336 0.18 -15.22 -15.74
C MET A 336 -0.99 -15.32 -14.76
N GLU A 337 -2.22 -15.27 -15.22
CA GLU A 337 -3.40 -15.49 -14.38
C GLU A 337 -3.46 -16.92 -13.85
N VAL A 338 -2.94 -17.88 -14.64
CA VAL A 338 -2.92 -19.31 -14.31
C VAL A 338 -1.72 -19.72 -13.45
N ARG A 339 -0.56 -19.08 -13.60
CA ARG A 339 0.73 -19.53 -13.02
C ARG A 339 1.48 -18.46 -12.24
N GLY A 340 1.11 -17.19 -12.37
CA GLY A 340 1.79 -16.07 -11.74
C GLY A 340 1.49 -15.94 -10.25
N ASN A 341 2.45 -15.41 -9.51
CA ASN A 341 2.23 -14.89 -8.16
C ASN A 341 1.57 -13.49 -8.19
N ALA A 342 1.09 -13.06 -7.02
CA ALA A 342 0.33 -11.80 -6.91
C ALA A 342 1.17 -10.56 -7.28
N ILE A 343 2.48 -10.56 -7.03
CA ILE A 343 3.37 -9.44 -7.37
C ILE A 343 3.57 -9.34 -8.89
N GLY A 344 3.93 -10.44 -9.54
CA GLY A 344 4.15 -10.47 -10.99
C GLY A 344 2.88 -10.14 -11.78
N LEU A 345 1.72 -10.64 -11.32
CA LEU A 345 0.44 -10.31 -11.93
C LEU A 345 0.10 -8.83 -11.76
N LEU A 346 0.32 -8.24 -10.57
CA LEU A 346 0.10 -6.81 -10.33
C LEU A 346 0.98 -5.94 -11.22
N LEU A 347 2.28 -6.26 -11.32
CA LEU A 347 3.21 -5.54 -12.20
C LEU A 347 2.76 -5.59 -13.65
N ARG A 348 2.33 -6.76 -14.14
CA ARG A 348 1.80 -6.89 -15.50
C ARG A 348 0.60 -5.98 -15.71
N LEU A 349 -0.36 -5.98 -14.78
CA LEU A 349 -1.58 -5.17 -14.90
C LEU A 349 -1.25 -3.67 -14.89
N LEU A 350 -0.42 -3.21 -13.94
CA LEU A 350 0.02 -1.81 -13.86
C LEU A 350 0.86 -1.38 -15.07
N GLY A 351 1.52 -2.32 -15.77
CA GLY A 351 2.26 -2.03 -17.00
C GLY A 351 1.48 -2.16 -18.31
N SER A 352 0.24 -2.67 -18.30
CA SER A 352 -0.37 -3.29 -19.49
C SER A 352 -0.95 -2.38 -20.59
N THR A 353 -0.99 -1.05 -20.46
CA THR A 353 -0.95 -0.01 -21.54
C THR A 353 -1.41 1.36 -20.98
N ASP A 354 -0.87 2.44 -21.56
CA ASP A 354 -1.11 3.88 -21.30
C ASP A 354 -1.91 4.14 -20.01
N GLY A 355 -1.23 4.15 -18.86
CA GLY A 355 -1.83 4.27 -17.52
C GLY A 355 -2.58 5.59 -17.27
N GLN A 356 -2.93 6.31 -18.33
CA GLN A 356 -3.45 7.65 -18.37
C GLN A 356 -4.97 7.72 -18.58
N MET A 357 -5.70 6.62 -18.90
CA MET A 357 -7.16 6.69 -19.08
C MET A 357 -8.03 5.51 -18.55
N GLY A 358 -7.47 4.35 -18.18
CA GLY A 358 -8.29 3.16 -17.83
C GLY A 358 -7.91 2.48 -16.51
N ASP A 359 -8.84 1.72 -15.93
CA ASP A 359 -8.59 0.88 -14.75
C ASP A 359 -7.83 -0.41 -15.16
N PRO A 360 -6.55 -0.58 -14.73
CA PRO A 360 -5.71 -1.70 -15.17
C PRO A 360 -6.26 -3.07 -14.75
N LEU A 361 -7.03 -3.13 -13.67
CA LEU A 361 -7.59 -4.40 -13.19
C LEU A 361 -8.75 -4.89 -14.06
N MET A 362 -9.30 -4.06 -14.95
CA MET A 362 -10.32 -4.49 -15.91
C MET A 362 -9.81 -5.53 -16.90
N ALA A 363 -8.49 -5.63 -17.12
CA ALA A 363 -7.90 -6.72 -17.91
C ALA A 363 -8.23 -8.12 -17.35
N LEU A 364 -8.56 -8.23 -16.04
CA LEU A 364 -8.95 -9.49 -15.41
C LEU A 364 -10.39 -9.91 -15.71
N GLN A 365 -11.20 -9.10 -16.40
CA GLN A 365 -12.61 -9.44 -16.66
C GLN A 365 -12.74 -10.75 -17.45
N SER A 366 -11.84 -10.96 -18.42
CA SER A 366 -11.78 -12.19 -19.22
C SER A 366 -11.41 -13.40 -18.36
N ALA A 367 -10.38 -13.27 -17.52
CA ALA A 367 -9.93 -14.34 -16.62
C ALA A 367 -11.01 -14.71 -15.60
N GLY A 368 -11.61 -13.72 -14.95
CA GLY A 368 -12.68 -13.94 -13.97
C GLY A 368 -13.89 -14.61 -14.61
N LYS A 369 -14.31 -14.16 -15.79
CA LYS A 369 -15.41 -14.80 -16.52
C LYS A 369 -15.09 -16.24 -16.94
N HIS A 370 -13.89 -16.49 -17.45
CA HIS A 370 -13.43 -17.84 -17.76
C HIS A 370 -13.53 -18.77 -16.54
N LEU A 371 -12.98 -18.34 -15.40
CA LEU A 371 -12.98 -19.13 -14.15
C LEU A 371 -14.41 -19.46 -13.69
N LEU A 372 -15.31 -18.47 -13.70
CA LEU A 372 -16.68 -18.71 -13.24
C LEU A 372 -17.49 -19.55 -14.24
N MET A 373 -17.30 -19.41 -15.55
CA MET A 373 -17.91 -20.31 -16.54
C MET A 373 -17.46 -21.77 -16.33
N ARG A 374 -16.22 -22.01 -15.90
CA ARG A 374 -15.72 -23.35 -15.56
C ARG A 374 -16.36 -23.96 -14.30
N SER A 375 -17.04 -23.15 -13.49
CA SER A 375 -17.78 -23.65 -12.31
C SER A 375 -19.23 -24.07 -12.60
N VAL A 376 -19.68 -24.03 -13.86
CA VAL A 376 -21.08 -24.32 -14.19
C VAL A 376 -21.50 -25.74 -13.81
N ILE A 377 -22.73 -25.88 -13.33
CA ILE A 377 -23.42 -27.17 -13.17
C ILE A 377 -24.61 -27.16 -14.13
N ARG A 378 -24.85 -28.28 -14.84
CA ARG A 378 -26.03 -28.38 -15.69
C ARG A 378 -27.27 -28.37 -14.79
N SER A 379 -28.32 -27.65 -15.18
CA SER A 379 -29.51 -27.49 -14.34
C SER A 379 -30.14 -28.82 -13.91
N GLN A 380 -30.08 -29.85 -14.77
CA GLN A 380 -30.56 -31.21 -14.47
C GLN A 380 -29.67 -32.00 -13.48
N ASP A 381 -28.41 -31.59 -13.30
CA ASP A 381 -27.42 -32.24 -12.45
C ASP A 381 -27.31 -31.54 -11.07
N VAL A 382 -28.08 -30.48 -10.83
CA VAL A 382 -28.08 -29.74 -9.55
C VAL A 382 -28.73 -30.61 -8.47
N THR A 383 -27.97 -30.92 -7.42
CA THR A 383 -28.47 -31.72 -6.29
C THR A 383 -29.20 -30.86 -5.26
N VAL A 384 -29.99 -31.49 -4.39
CA VAL A 384 -30.69 -30.81 -3.28
C VAL A 384 -29.69 -30.13 -2.34
N GLU A 385 -28.54 -30.76 -2.09
CA GLU A 385 -27.47 -30.19 -1.26
C GLU A 385 -26.85 -28.95 -1.90
N GLN A 386 -26.68 -28.94 -3.22
CA GLN A 386 -26.16 -27.79 -3.96
C GLN A 386 -27.15 -26.63 -3.94
N GLU A 387 -28.45 -26.89 -4.11
CA GLU A 387 -29.48 -25.85 -3.99
C GLU A 387 -29.53 -25.29 -2.55
N ALA A 388 -29.49 -26.15 -1.54
CA ALA A 388 -29.46 -25.74 -0.14
C ALA A 388 -28.21 -24.90 0.18
N ARG A 389 -27.05 -25.29 -0.36
CA ARG A 389 -25.79 -24.55 -0.24
C ARG A 389 -25.90 -23.17 -0.89
N ALA A 390 -26.43 -23.08 -2.10
CA ALA A 390 -26.67 -21.81 -2.78
C ALA A 390 -27.62 -20.93 -1.96
N LYS A 391 -28.74 -21.47 -1.46
CA LYS A 391 -29.67 -20.73 -0.61
C LYS A 391 -28.99 -20.17 0.65
N ASN A 392 -28.15 -20.96 1.31
CA ASN A 392 -27.42 -20.53 2.51
C ASN A 392 -26.45 -19.38 2.19
N VAL A 393 -25.65 -19.51 1.13
CA VAL A 393 -24.72 -18.45 0.69
C VAL A 393 -25.47 -17.17 0.32
N PHE A 394 -26.53 -17.28 -0.48
CA PHE A 394 -27.30 -16.12 -0.92
C PHE A 394 -28.04 -15.42 0.23
N SER A 395 -28.39 -16.15 1.29
CA SER A 395 -29.00 -15.56 2.49
C SER A 395 -28.07 -14.63 3.28
N THR A 396 -26.78 -14.62 2.97
CA THR A 396 -25.76 -13.74 3.60
C THR A 396 -25.39 -12.55 2.71
N LEU A 397 -25.76 -12.59 1.42
CA LEU A 397 -25.44 -11.53 0.47
C LEU A 397 -26.45 -10.38 0.55
N PRO A 398 -26.05 -9.15 0.15
CA PRO A 398 -26.99 -8.03 0.09
C PRO A 398 -28.19 -8.35 -0.83
N PRO A 399 -29.43 -7.99 -0.44
CA PRO A 399 -30.63 -8.32 -1.22
C PRO A 399 -30.55 -7.87 -2.68
N TRP A 400 -30.07 -6.65 -2.93
CA TRP A 400 -29.93 -6.07 -4.27
C TRP A 400 -29.03 -6.89 -5.20
N LEU A 401 -28.06 -7.64 -4.66
CA LEU A 401 -27.17 -8.49 -5.46
C LEU A 401 -27.90 -9.76 -5.94
N THR A 402 -28.89 -10.18 -5.17
CA THR A 402 -29.70 -11.39 -5.44
C THR A 402 -30.93 -11.11 -6.31
N GLU A 403 -31.21 -9.84 -6.63
CA GLU A 403 -32.33 -9.46 -7.50
C GLU A 403 -32.17 -9.99 -8.94
N GLY A 404 -33.30 -10.27 -9.58
CA GLY A 404 -33.37 -10.78 -10.95
C GLY A 404 -33.22 -12.30 -11.09
N VAL A 405 -33.68 -12.82 -12.24
CA VAL A 405 -33.67 -14.27 -12.52
C VAL A 405 -32.30 -14.69 -13.03
N LYS A 406 -31.60 -15.51 -12.24
CA LYS A 406 -30.28 -16.07 -12.56
C LYS A 406 -30.37 -17.62 -12.55
N PRO A 407 -30.81 -18.27 -13.63
CA PRO A 407 -31.15 -19.70 -13.62
C PRO A 407 -29.93 -20.63 -13.74
N VAL A 408 -28.76 -20.10 -14.12
CA VAL A 408 -27.55 -20.90 -14.30
C VAL A 408 -26.83 -21.05 -12.97
N HIS A 409 -26.57 -22.29 -12.55
CA HIS A 409 -25.83 -22.58 -11.33
C HIS A 409 -24.33 -22.61 -11.60
N LEU A 410 -23.58 -21.79 -10.87
CA LEU A 410 -22.12 -21.69 -10.91
C LEU A 410 -21.58 -22.12 -9.54
N GLN A 411 -21.21 -23.38 -9.38
CA GLN A 411 -20.77 -23.90 -8.09
C GLN A 411 -19.61 -24.88 -8.25
N SER A 412 -18.48 -24.54 -7.65
CA SER A 412 -17.27 -25.38 -7.71
C SER A 412 -17.33 -26.56 -6.73
N PRO A 413 -16.45 -27.56 -6.88
CA PRO A 413 -16.28 -28.62 -5.89
C PRO A 413 -15.88 -28.07 -4.50
N SER A 414 -16.18 -28.82 -3.44
CA SER A 414 -15.90 -28.42 -2.04
C SER A 414 -14.58 -29.00 -1.49
N ASN A 415 -13.74 -29.62 -2.33
CA ASN A 415 -12.73 -30.57 -1.88
C ASN A 415 -11.40 -29.95 -1.43
N GLN A 416 -11.24 -28.63 -1.49
CA GLN A 416 -9.97 -27.96 -1.21
C GLN A 416 -10.13 -26.74 -0.29
N GLY A 417 -11.16 -26.75 0.56
CA GLY A 417 -11.40 -25.68 1.55
C GLY A 417 -11.78 -24.32 0.95
N VAL A 418 -11.88 -24.20 -0.38
CA VAL A 418 -12.39 -23.02 -1.08
C VAL A 418 -13.46 -23.45 -2.06
N GLN A 419 -14.60 -22.76 -2.07
CA GLN A 419 -15.71 -23.05 -2.96
C GLN A 419 -16.31 -21.76 -3.53
N TRP A 420 -16.45 -21.68 -4.85
CA TRP A 420 -17.32 -20.70 -5.48
C TRP A 420 -18.77 -21.19 -5.43
N VAL A 421 -19.70 -20.32 -5.03
CA VAL A 421 -21.15 -20.57 -5.05
C VAL A 421 -21.84 -19.33 -5.60
N GLY A 422 -22.45 -19.45 -6.77
CA GLY A 422 -23.11 -18.34 -7.45
C GLY A 422 -24.18 -18.78 -8.43
N LYS A 423 -24.91 -17.79 -8.94
CA LYS A 423 -25.90 -17.94 -10.00
C LYS A 423 -25.68 -16.88 -11.07
N ALA A 424 -26.00 -17.21 -12.32
CA ALA A 424 -25.84 -16.31 -13.46
C ALA A 424 -27.04 -16.30 -14.40
N THR A 425 -27.15 -15.26 -15.21
CA THR A 425 -28.05 -15.22 -16.37
C THR A 425 -27.53 -16.15 -17.46
N VAL A 426 -28.39 -16.54 -18.40
CA VAL A 426 -27.98 -17.36 -19.55
C VAL A 426 -26.97 -16.62 -20.43
N GLN A 427 -27.13 -15.29 -20.57
CA GLN A 427 -26.23 -14.44 -21.36
C GLN A 427 -24.80 -14.45 -20.82
N TYR A 428 -24.63 -14.63 -19.50
CA TYR A 428 -23.31 -14.76 -18.89
C TYR A 428 -22.49 -15.92 -19.45
N MET A 429 -23.15 -16.98 -19.93
CA MET A 429 -22.48 -18.17 -20.49
C MET A 429 -22.03 -17.98 -21.95
N SER A 430 -22.21 -16.79 -22.53
CA SER A 430 -21.58 -16.42 -23.81
C SER A 430 -20.13 -15.97 -23.61
N ALA A 431 -19.28 -16.08 -24.63
CA ALA A 431 -17.90 -15.57 -24.57
C ALA A 431 -17.83 -14.02 -24.52
N ALA A 432 -18.87 -13.32 -24.98
CA ALA A 432 -18.91 -11.87 -25.04
C ALA A 432 -18.85 -11.24 -23.64
N LEU A 433 -18.03 -10.20 -23.46
CA LEU A 433 -18.02 -9.40 -22.23
C LEU A 433 -19.27 -8.51 -22.28
N GLY A 434 -20.18 -8.68 -21.31
CA GLY A 434 -21.45 -7.94 -21.23
C GLY A 434 -21.43 -6.93 -20.09
N GLU A 435 -22.28 -5.90 -20.19
CA GLU A 435 -22.46 -4.89 -19.15
C GLU A 435 -23.47 -5.36 -18.08
N GLY A 436 -23.25 -4.95 -16.82
CA GLY A 436 -24.15 -5.18 -15.69
C GLY A 436 -23.95 -6.50 -14.92
N PRO A 437 -24.58 -6.65 -13.73
CA PRO A 437 -24.41 -7.79 -12.83
C PRO A 437 -25.16 -9.03 -13.34
N ASN A 438 -24.64 -9.62 -14.42
CA ASN A 438 -25.15 -10.84 -15.03
C ASN A 438 -24.88 -12.10 -14.20
N MET A 439 -24.16 -11.96 -13.08
CA MET A 439 -24.00 -13.02 -12.08
C MET A 439 -23.92 -12.43 -10.67
N ALA A 440 -24.14 -13.29 -9.68
CA ALA A 440 -23.96 -13.00 -8.28
C ALA A 440 -23.47 -14.26 -7.57
N GLY A 441 -22.57 -14.11 -6.60
CA GLY A 441 -22.12 -15.24 -5.81
C GLY A 441 -20.99 -14.88 -4.85
N ALA A 442 -20.53 -15.88 -4.13
CA ALA A 442 -19.43 -15.75 -3.19
C ALA A 442 -18.37 -16.82 -3.39
N LEU A 443 -17.11 -16.41 -3.18
CA LEU A 443 -16.01 -17.31 -2.92
C LEU A 443 -15.92 -17.57 -1.42
N VAL A 444 -16.25 -18.79 -1.00
CA VAL A 444 -16.36 -19.22 0.40
C VAL A 444 -15.11 -19.99 0.82
N LEU A 445 -14.44 -19.53 1.88
CA LEU A 445 -13.36 -20.25 2.56
C LEU A 445 -13.92 -21.09 3.71
N ASP A 446 -13.55 -22.37 3.79
CA ASP A 446 -13.89 -23.26 4.90
C ASP A 446 -12.96 -23.01 6.10
N ASP A 447 -13.40 -22.11 6.99
CA ASP A 447 -12.67 -21.70 8.18
C ASP A 447 -13.12 -22.43 9.47
N ARG A 448 -13.92 -23.50 9.36
CA ARG A 448 -14.49 -24.19 10.53
C ARG A 448 -13.45 -24.86 11.42
N GLN A 449 -12.34 -25.30 10.83
CA GLN A 449 -11.24 -25.95 11.55
C GLN A 449 -10.07 -25.00 11.87
N SER A 450 -10.24 -23.69 11.70
CA SER A 450 -9.15 -22.71 11.87
C SER A 450 -8.53 -22.74 13.28
N GLU A 451 -9.30 -23.11 14.30
CA GLU A 451 -8.85 -23.19 15.70
C GLU A 451 -8.20 -24.54 16.03
N THR A 452 -8.60 -25.63 15.36
CA THR A 452 -8.15 -27.00 15.67
C THR A 452 -6.99 -27.46 14.78
N ASP A 453 -6.98 -27.08 13.52
CA ASP A 453 -5.91 -27.39 12.57
C ASP A 453 -5.63 -26.20 11.64
N PRO A 454 -5.06 -25.11 12.17
CA PRO A 454 -4.76 -23.93 11.36
C PRO A 454 -3.80 -24.23 10.19
N LYS A 455 -2.89 -25.21 10.34
CA LYS A 455 -1.87 -25.46 9.30
C LYS A 455 -2.48 -25.96 8.00
N SER A 456 -3.54 -26.77 8.05
CA SER A 456 -4.21 -27.26 6.84
C SER A 456 -4.99 -26.19 6.10
N LEU A 457 -5.41 -25.11 6.78
CA LEU A 457 -6.12 -23.98 6.16
C LEU A 457 -5.22 -23.01 5.38
N ARG A 458 -3.89 -23.06 5.56
CA ARG A 458 -2.98 -22.10 4.91
C ARG A 458 -3.08 -22.16 3.38
N ILE A 459 -3.09 -23.35 2.79
CA ILE A 459 -3.18 -23.50 1.31
C ILE A 459 -4.55 -23.07 0.77
N PRO A 460 -5.69 -23.53 1.33
CA PRO A 460 -7.01 -23.00 0.99
C PRO A 460 -7.10 -21.48 1.10
N TRP A 461 -6.60 -20.88 2.18
CA TRP A 461 -6.59 -19.44 2.37
C TRP A 461 -5.81 -18.71 1.27
N ARG A 462 -4.64 -19.23 0.87
CA ARG A 462 -3.87 -18.66 -0.25
C ARG A 462 -4.61 -18.78 -1.60
N HIS A 463 -5.29 -19.91 -1.85
CA HIS A 463 -6.15 -20.04 -3.03
C HIS A 463 -7.32 -19.06 -3.02
N TRP A 464 -7.92 -18.82 -1.84
CA TRP A 464 -9.00 -17.87 -1.65
C TRP A 464 -8.56 -16.43 -1.97
N LEU A 465 -7.39 -15.99 -1.47
CA LEU A 465 -6.81 -14.68 -1.80
C LEU A 465 -6.40 -14.57 -3.27
N ARG A 466 -5.84 -15.64 -3.86
CA ARG A 466 -5.47 -15.63 -5.27
C ARG A 466 -6.68 -15.52 -6.19
N LEU A 467 -7.74 -16.29 -5.92
CA LEU A 467 -8.98 -16.23 -6.69
C LEU A 467 -9.68 -14.88 -6.50
N SER A 468 -9.62 -14.27 -5.30
CA SER A 468 -10.19 -12.94 -5.11
C SER A 468 -9.48 -11.87 -5.97
N ASN A 469 -8.15 -11.95 -6.12
CA ASN A 469 -7.41 -11.09 -7.06
C ASN A 469 -7.87 -11.29 -8.51
N LEU A 470 -8.01 -12.54 -8.96
CA LEU A 470 -8.43 -12.86 -10.34
C LEU A 470 -9.88 -12.47 -10.65
N LEU A 471 -10.71 -12.31 -9.62
CA LEU A 471 -12.12 -11.94 -9.73
C LEU A 471 -12.37 -10.43 -9.54
N GLN A 472 -11.33 -9.59 -9.40
CA GLN A 472 -11.50 -8.16 -9.12
C GLN A 472 -12.31 -7.39 -10.17
N ALA A 473 -12.26 -7.83 -11.42
CA ALA A 473 -13.03 -7.24 -12.52
C ALA A 473 -14.45 -7.79 -12.66
N THR A 474 -14.79 -8.84 -11.91
CA THR A 474 -16.06 -9.55 -12.01
C THR A 474 -17.06 -8.93 -11.04
N THR A 475 -18.05 -8.20 -11.58
CA THR A 475 -19.10 -7.56 -10.78
C THR A 475 -19.96 -8.60 -10.07
N GLY A 476 -20.33 -8.38 -8.81
CA GLY A 476 -21.23 -9.29 -8.08
C GLY A 476 -20.56 -10.48 -7.41
N VAL A 477 -19.23 -10.43 -7.27
CA VAL A 477 -18.44 -11.36 -6.47
C VAL A 477 -18.30 -10.84 -5.04
N ALA A 478 -18.66 -11.67 -4.08
CA ALA A 478 -18.36 -11.48 -2.66
C ALA A 478 -17.32 -12.49 -2.17
N LEU A 479 -16.69 -12.21 -1.03
CA LEU A 479 -15.79 -13.11 -0.32
C LEU A 479 -16.39 -13.47 1.03
N LEU A 480 -16.57 -14.76 1.30
CA LEU A 480 -17.15 -15.22 2.55
C LEU A 480 -16.27 -16.30 3.21
N THR A 481 -16.58 -16.58 4.46
CA THR A 481 -16.12 -17.78 5.18
C THR A 481 -17.31 -18.57 5.70
N GLU A 482 -17.13 -19.86 6.00
CA GLU A 482 -18.19 -20.69 6.59
C GLU A 482 -18.75 -20.09 7.89
N ARG A 483 -17.88 -19.51 8.74
CA ARG A 483 -18.28 -18.91 10.02
C ARG A 483 -19.16 -17.66 9.87
N ILE A 484 -19.23 -17.03 8.70
CA ILE A 484 -20.11 -15.88 8.48
C ILE A 484 -21.41 -16.21 7.76
N LEU A 485 -21.56 -17.43 7.22
CA LEU A 485 -22.81 -17.84 6.59
C LEU A 485 -23.98 -17.80 7.60
N GLY A 486 -25.12 -17.29 7.14
CA GLY A 486 -26.32 -17.08 7.93
C GLY A 486 -26.28 -15.84 8.85
N LYS A 487 -25.17 -15.08 8.87
CA LYS A 487 -25.08 -13.82 9.61
C LYS A 487 -25.45 -12.65 8.70
N HIS A 488 -26.32 -11.76 9.17
CA HIS A 488 -26.84 -10.65 8.36
C HIS A 488 -25.86 -9.45 8.24
N GLN A 489 -24.57 -9.66 8.45
CA GLN A 489 -23.57 -8.60 8.61
C GLN A 489 -23.24 -7.85 7.30
N LEU A 490 -23.68 -8.36 6.15
CA LEU A 490 -23.46 -7.75 4.84
C LEU A 490 -24.77 -7.21 4.21
N HIS A 491 -25.93 -7.39 4.85
CA HIS A 491 -27.23 -7.01 4.25
C HIS A 491 -27.37 -5.51 3.99
N ASP A 492 -26.77 -4.69 4.86
CA ASP A 492 -26.89 -3.23 4.80
C ASP A 492 -25.86 -2.57 3.88
N LEU A 493 -25.06 -3.37 3.15
CA LEU A 493 -24.12 -2.83 2.16
C LEU A 493 -24.88 -2.21 0.98
N PRO A 494 -24.61 -0.94 0.63
CA PRO A 494 -25.28 -0.27 -0.47
C PRO A 494 -24.90 -0.92 -1.80
N SER A 495 -25.79 -0.79 -2.79
CA SER A 495 -25.41 -1.05 -4.17
C SER A 495 -24.35 -0.03 -4.59
N GLY A 496 -23.24 -0.49 -5.16
CA GLY A 496 -22.21 0.36 -5.78
C GLY A 496 -22.66 1.09 -7.05
N SER A 497 -23.97 1.06 -7.38
CA SER A 497 -24.54 1.93 -8.40
C SER A 497 -24.59 3.35 -7.85
N LYS A 498 -23.72 4.22 -8.39
CA LYS A 498 -23.87 5.67 -8.22
C LYS A 498 -25.34 6.04 -8.44
N PRO A 499 -25.96 6.93 -7.64
CA PRO A 499 -27.13 7.65 -8.13
C PRO A 499 -26.75 8.28 -9.48
N ALA A 500 -27.59 8.05 -10.49
CA ALA A 500 -27.38 8.58 -11.83
C ALA A 500 -27.27 10.11 -11.76
N GLY A 501 -26.05 10.64 -11.90
CA GLY A 501 -25.77 12.08 -11.91
C GLY A 501 -24.49 12.49 -11.20
N SER A 502 -23.32 12.01 -11.64
CA SER A 502 -22.05 12.75 -11.42
C SER A 502 -20.99 12.30 -12.42
N THR A 503 -21.22 12.63 -13.69
CA THR A 503 -20.10 13.00 -14.56
C THR A 503 -19.75 14.42 -14.17
N VAL A 504 -18.66 14.58 -13.42
CA VAL A 504 -18.01 15.89 -13.25
C VAL A 504 -17.83 16.45 -14.67
N SER A 505 -18.49 17.57 -14.97
CA SER A 505 -18.52 18.12 -16.33
C SER A 505 -17.09 18.42 -16.80
N GLU A 506 -16.84 18.40 -18.12
CA GLU A 506 -15.52 18.77 -18.68
C GLU A 506 -15.02 20.14 -18.18
N HIS A 507 -15.93 21.04 -17.83
CA HIS A 507 -15.61 22.36 -17.29
C HIS A 507 -15.10 22.30 -15.84
N TRP A 508 -15.66 21.41 -15.02
CA TRP A 508 -15.14 21.15 -13.67
C TRP A 508 -13.76 20.49 -13.72
N ASN A 509 -13.52 19.59 -14.67
CA ASN A 509 -12.21 18.96 -14.85
C ASN A 509 -11.14 20.00 -15.21
N ARG A 510 -11.46 20.94 -16.11
CA ARG A 510 -10.54 22.03 -16.47
C ARG A 510 -10.15 22.87 -15.25
N ILE A 511 -11.13 23.26 -14.42
CA ILE A 511 -10.87 24.06 -13.23
C ILE A 511 -10.04 23.30 -12.19
N LEU A 512 -10.31 22.01 -11.98
CA LEU A 512 -9.57 21.16 -11.04
C LEU A 512 -8.14 20.83 -11.51
N ASP A 513 -7.89 20.80 -12.81
CA ASP A 513 -6.59 20.49 -13.40
C ASP A 513 -5.71 21.74 -13.65
N GLU A 514 -6.31 22.90 -13.98
CA GLU A 514 -5.58 24.13 -14.36
C GLU A 514 -5.37 25.12 -13.21
N SER A 515 -6.13 25.03 -12.11
CA SER A 515 -6.04 26.02 -11.02
C SER A 515 -5.12 25.55 -9.89
N GLU A 516 -4.13 26.38 -9.53
CA GLU A 516 -3.34 26.21 -8.30
C GLU A 516 -4.19 26.63 -7.09
N PHE A 517 -5.04 25.74 -6.59
CA PHE A 517 -5.76 25.99 -5.34
C PHE A 517 -4.79 26.01 -4.15
N VAL A 518 -5.08 26.84 -3.15
CA VAL A 518 -4.54 26.60 -1.81
C VAL A 518 -5.03 25.22 -1.34
N ASP A 519 -4.13 24.31 -0.95
CA ASP A 519 -4.37 22.89 -0.62
C ASP A 519 -5.64 22.61 0.23
N ARG A 520 -6.05 23.58 1.06
CA ARG A 520 -7.21 23.50 1.95
C ARG A 520 -8.57 23.57 1.24
N LEU A 521 -8.62 24.03 -0.01
CA LEU A 521 -9.87 24.23 -0.76
C LEU A 521 -10.17 23.10 -1.73
N GLN A 522 -9.15 22.32 -2.09
CA GLN A 522 -9.28 21.27 -3.09
C GLN A 522 -10.33 20.22 -2.71
N SER A 523 -10.37 19.80 -1.45
CA SER A 523 -11.37 18.83 -0.95
C SER A 523 -12.80 19.36 -1.08
N GLY A 524 -13.03 20.64 -0.75
CA GLY A 524 -14.32 21.29 -0.90
C GLY A 524 -14.74 21.46 -2.36
N MET A 525 -13.80 21.80 -3.25
CA MET A 525 -14.07 21.93 -4.69
C MET A 525 -14.41 20.59 -5.33
N VAL A 526 -13.68 19.52 -4.97
CA VAL A 526 -13.99 18.15 -5.40
C VAL A 526 -15.36 17.70 -4.89
N PHE A 527 -15.71 18.05 -3.65
CA PHE A 527 -17.04 17.79 -3.11
C PHE A 527 -18.14 18.48 -3.93
N LEU A 528 -18.01 19.79 -4.18
CA LEU A 528 -18.96 20.58 -4.97
C LEU A 528 -19.13 20.04 -6.40
N ALA A 529 -18.03 19.62 -7.02
CA ALA A 529 -18.03 18.97 -8.33
C ALA A 529 -18.80 17.64 -8.33
N ASN A 530 -18.56 16.80 -7.33
CA ASN A 530 -19.25 15.51 -7.18
C ASN A 530 -20.73 15.67 -6.82
N ALA A 531 -21.08 16.76 -6.12
CA ALA A 531 -22.44 17.13 -5.77
C ALA A 531 -23.24 17.73 -6.95
N GLY A 532 -22.61 17.90 -8.12
CA GLY A 532 -23.27 18.42 -9.32
C GLY A 532 -23.62 19.90 -9.25
N THR A 533 -22.93 20.68 -8.40
CA THR A 533 -23.16 22.13 -8.30
C THR A 533 -22.66 22.87 -9.55
N PRO A 534 -23.18 24.10 -9.81
CA PRO A 534 -22.69 24.93 -10.91
C PRO A 534 -21.18 25.16 -10.83
N VAL A 535 -20.52 25.14 -11.99
CA VAL A 535 -19.08 25.41 -12.11
C VAL A 535 -18.82 26.87 -11.70
N PRO A 536 -17.76 27.16 -10.90
CA PRO A 536 -17.39 28.54 -10.62
C PRO A 536 -17.05 29.29 -11.91
N SER A 537 -17.40 30.57 -11.92
CA SER A 537 -17.11 31.48 -13.04
C SER A 537 -15.62 31.79 -13.13
N GLU A 538 -14.96 31.90 -11.99
CA GLU A 538 -13.53 32.22 -11.90
C GLU A 538 -12.93 31.68 -10.60
N VAL A 539 -11.64 31.32 -10.65
CA VAL A 539 -10.81 30.93 -9.50
C VAL A 539 -9.65 31.93 -9.44
N GLY A 540 -9.40 32.51 -8.26
CA GLY A 540 -8.44 33.59 -8.09
C GLY A 540 -8.89 34.92 -8.72
N ALA A 541 -10.16 35.29 -8.54
CA ALA A 541 -10.72 36.51 -9.13
C ALA A 541 -10.13 37.77 -8.48
N GLU A 542 -9.51 38.63 -9.28
CA GLU A 542 -9.06 39.97 -8.88
C GLU A 542 -9.78 41.02 -9.73
N ILE A 543 -10.60 41.87 -9.10
CA ILE A 543 -11.42 42.86 -9.80
C ILE A 543 -11.12 44.25 -9.26
N GLU A 544 -10.72 45.16 -10.16
CA GLU A 544 -10.55 46.58 -9.89
C GLU A 544 -11.50 47.39 -10.77
N ASP A 545 -12.49 48.05 -10.17
CA ASP A 545 -13.42 48.93 -10.86
C ASP A 545 -13.75 50.18 -10.02
N GLN A 546 -14.76 50.96 -10.45
CA GLN A 546 -15.19 52.19 -9.76
C GLN A 546 -15.71 51.96 -8.33
N SER A 547 -16.01 50.71 -7.95
CA SER A 547 -16.42 50.32 -6.60
C SER A 547 -15.25 49.86 -5.71
N GLY A 548 -14.03 49.84 -6.24
CA GLY A 548 -12.80 49.52 -5.53
C GLY A 548 -12.20 48.17 -5.92
N TYR A 549 -10.99 47.93 -5.39
CA TYR A 549 -10.26 46.68 -5.55
C TYR A 549 -10.84 45.59 -4.63
N ARG A 550 -11.08 44.40 -5.18
CA ARG A 550 -11.57 43.23 -4.44
C ARG A 550 -10.98 41.94 -5.01
N MET A 551 -10.74 40.98 -4.11
CA MET A 551 -10.21 39.66 -4.46
C MET A 551 -11.12 38.58 -3.92
N ALA A 552 -11.26 37.47 -4.64
CA ALA A 552 -11.90 36.28 -4.15
C ALA A 552 -11.17 35.04 -4.64
N GLU A 553 -11.10 34.02 -3.79
CA GLU A 553 -10.47 32.76 -4.15
C GLU A 553 -11.30 31.98 -5.15
N VAL A 554 -12.62 31.99 -4.98
CA VAL A 554 -13.56 31.37 -5.92
C VAL A 554 -14.79 32.24 -6.08
N LEU A 555 -15.23 32.42 -7.33
CA LEU A 555 -16.34 33.30 -7.70
C LEU A 555 -17.38 32.53 -8.51
N TRP A 556 -18.65 32.61 -8.09
CA TRP A 556 -19.83 32.24 -8.89
C TRP A 556 -20.61 33.51 -9.22
N GLU A 557 -20.33 34.09 -10.39
CA GLU A 557 -20.90 35.36 -10.82
C GLU A 557 -22.44 35.33 -10.95
N PRO A 558 -23.08 34.29 -11.55
CA PRO A 558 -24.53 34.19 -11.60
C PRO A 558 -25.19 34.06 -10.23
N ALA A 559 -24.47 33.45 -9.27
CA ALA A 559 -24.97 33.22 -7.93
C ALA A 559 -24.71 34.37 -6.95
N LYS A 560 -23.98 35.40 -7.41
CA LYS A 560 -23.42 36.48 -6.60
C LYS A 560 -22.82 35.90 -5.32
N LEU A 561 -21.94 34.90 -5.46
CA LEU A 561 -21.33 34.17 -4.35
C LEU A 561 -19.81 34.15 -4.52
N VAL A 562 -19.10 34.45 -3.44
CA VAL A 562 -17.63 34.36 -3.37
C VAL A 562 -17.19 33.56 -2.15
N VAL A 563 -16.07 32.86 -2.31
CA VAL A 563 -15.34 32.21 -1.22
C VAL A 563 -14.04 32.96 -0.99
N LEU A 564 -13.79 33.36 0.26
CA LEU A 564 -12.61 34.12 0.65
C LEU A 564 -11.72 33.31 1.59
N THR A 565 -10.42 33.31 1.33
CA THR A 565 -9.43 32.78 2.27
C THR A 565 -9.12 33.78 3.39
N GLY A 566 -8.41 33.33 4.43
CA GLY A 566 -8.02 34.18 5.56
C GLY A 566 -7.27 35.45 5.14
N GLY A 567 -6.51 35.41 4.04
CA GLY A 567 -5.78 36.57 3.50
C GLY A 567 -6.63 37.56 2.70
N GLN A 568 -7.88 37.20 2.36
CA GLN A 568 -8.80 38.00 1.55
C GLN A 568 -9.95 38.60 2.39
N ARG A 569 -9.98 38.33 3.70
CA ARG A 569 -11.05 38.78 4.61
C ARG A 569 -11.32 40.27 4.57
N ASP A 570 -10.28 41.08 4.40
CA ASP A 570 -10.38 42.55 4.34
C ASP A 570 -11.18 43.05 3.12
N THR A 571 -11.40 42.19 2.11
CA THR A 571 -12.22 42.50 0.92
C THR A 571 -13.68 42.07 1.07
N ALA A 572 -14.06 41.38 2.16
CA ALA A 572 -15.40 40.84 2.37
C ALA A 572 -16.49 41.92 2.35
N ASP A 573 -16.24 43.07 2.99
CA ASP A 573 -17.23 44.15 3.08
C ASP A 573 -17.44 44.84 1.72
N VAL A 574 -16.41 44.88 0.87
CA VAL A 574 -16.51 45.39 -0.50
C VAL A 574 -17.41 44.48 -1.33
N TRP A 575 -17.22 43.16 -1.27
CA TRP A 575 -18.07 42.18 -1.93
C TRP A 575 -19.53 42.25 -1.46
N ARG A 576 -19.76 42.37 -0.15
CA ARG A 576 -21.11 42.50 0.42
C ARG A 576 -21.80 43.79 -0.03
N ALA A 577 -21.06 44.92 -0.10
CA ALA A 577 -21.63 46.21 -0.49
C ALA A 577 -22.20 46.21 -1.92
N ILE A 578 -21.64 45.39 -2.80
CA ILE A 578 -22.11 45.19 -4.18
C ILE A 578 -23.03 43.97 -4.35
N GLY A 579 -23.50 43.39 -3.24
CA GLY A 579 -24.57 42.40 -3.22
C GLY A 579 -24.14 40.94 -3.30
N TYR A 580 -22.87 40.61 -3.05
CA TYR A 580 -22.42 39.21 -3.01
C TYR A 580 -22.59 38.60 -1.63
N ARG A 581 -22.99 37.33 -1.63
CA ARG A 581 -22.86 36.44 -0.48
C ARG A 581 -21.40 36.04 -0.35
N VAL A 582 -20.86 36.15 0.86
CA VAL A 582 -19.46 35.90 1.17
C VAL A 582 -19.38 34.72 2.12
N VAL A 583 -18.74 33.64 1.68
CA VAL A 583 -18.40 32.48 2.51
C VAL A 583 -16.92 32.54 2.82
N GLU A 584 -16.56 32.40 4.09
CA GLU A 584 -15.16 32.25 4.48
C GLU A 584 -14.73 30.79 4.35
N ALA A 585 -13.53 30.56 3.82
CA ALA A 585 -12.91 29.25 3.67
C ALA A 585 -12.43 28.68 5.03
N LEU A 586 -13.38 28.46 5.93
CA LEU A 586 -13.22 27.75 7.20
C LEU A 586 -13.55 26.27 7.03
N ASP A 587 -13.53 25.49 8.11
CA ASP A 587 -13.86 24.05 8.04
C ASP A 587 -15.26 23.84 7.44
N GLU A 588 -15.37 22.89 6.50
CA GLU A 588 -16.62 22.50 5.83
C GLU A 588 -17.34 23.60 5.02
N TRP A 589 -16.64 24.67 4.62
CA TRP A 589 -17.20 25.80 3.83
C TRP A 589 -18.00 25.36 2.57
N TRP A 590 -17.65 24.22 1.98
CA TRP A 590 -18.30 23.68 0.78
C TRP A 590 -19.76 23.27 1.03
N LEU A 591 -20.15 22.93 2.27
CA LEU A 591 -21.54 22.63 2.62
C LEU A 591 -22.40 23.88 2.56
N GLU A 592 -21.87 25.01 3.04
CA GLU A 592 -22.53 26.30 2.96
C GLU A 592 -22.66 26.77 1.50
N VAL A 593 -21.59 26.63 0.71
CA VAL A 593 -21.63 26.94 -0.72
C VAL A 593 -22.64 26.05 -1.47
N GLN A 594 -22.68 24.75 -1.18
CA GLN A 594 -23.66 23.84 -1.77
C GLN A 594 -25.10 24.29 -1.47
N ALA A 595 -25.39 24.67 -0.22
CA ALA A 595 -26.70 25.17 0.18
C ALA A 595 -27.06 26.45 -0.58
N LEU A 596 -26.14 27.42 -0.63
CA LEU A 596 -26.37 28.73 -1.27
C LEU A 596 -26.51 28.64 -2.80
N LEU A 597 -25.88 27.65 -3.43
CA LEU A 597 -26.02 27.36 -4.87
C LEU A 597 -27.28 26.54 -5.17
N GLY A 598 -27.82 25.79 -4.20
CA GLY A 598 -29.07 25.02 -4.34
C GLY A 598 -30.35 25.84 -4.16
N GLU A 599 -30.25 27.08 -3.66
CA GLU A 599 -31.37 28.03 -3.49
C GLU A 599 -31.73 28.81 -4.77
N GLN A 600 -31.06 28.53 -5.90
CA GLN A 600 -31.25 29.26 -7.16
C GLN A 600 -32.17 28.58 -8.17
#